data_AF-A0A9W6QYQ0-F1
#
_entry.id   AF-A0A9W6QYQ0-F1
#
_cell.length_a   1.000
_cell.length_b   1.000
_cell.length_c   1.000
_cell.angle_alpha   90.00
_cell.angle_beta   90.00
_cell.angle_gamma   90.00
#
_symmetry.space_group_name_H-M   'P 1'
#
loop_
_entity.id
_entity.type
_entity.pdbx_description
1 polymer ?
#
loop_
_entity_poly.entity_id
_entity_poly.type
_entity_poly.pdbx_seq_one_letter_code
_entity_poly.pdbx_strand_id
1 'polypeptide(L)'
;MREMARYLGAFALCAVALVLAGCTTTIMGSASPNQAVARQIQEERTPLTASAVFGDLTTIDYCSMFDAQAAKGAGVTDVSEPVSSYDDCYVEGQLHGQKVDIELGFLAKGPQPGRVPDPTKTLPRGLVAKRDLGGGYGSCTYFLSFPDGIDLDIYSYLDNPSGSVSSEDLCSMATALLDGVVTAVTQKKVTHLTFAPGSLGTVDACTLIPDSLVQQQTGLPLQREQNPSKHRCRWSNSGIGVRAALWFYIDKPPEALPRTTTETIGNRSSTVTPTSPAFCLVDTVIGPAPGAKDGQVAVAETYVNLSNVGGKDPCAIVRAMAAQAWPQLPSS
;
A
#
# COMPACT_ATOMS: atom_id res chain seq x y z
N MET A 1 28.01 50.70 84.97
CA MET A 1 28.41 51.31 83.68
C MET A 1 29.78 50.77 83.31
N ARG A 2 29.88 50.15 82.12
CA ARG A 2 31.04 50.07 81.18
C ARG A 2 32.45 49.89 81.77
N GLU A 3 33.34 49.05 81.26
CA GLU A 3 33.36 48.05 80.20
C GLU A 3 34.75 47.40 80.33
N MET A 4 34.84 46.09 80.12
CA MET A 4 36.11 45.38 79.93
C MET A 4 36.73 45.71 78.57
N ALA A 5 38.02 45.38 78.46
CA ALA A 5 38.73 44.94 77.26
C ALA A 5 39.65 45.95 76.57
N ARG A 6 40.94 45.59 76.50
CA ARG A 6 41.67 45.38 75.23
C ARG A 6 43.06 44.80 75.51
N TYR A 7 43.17 43.49 75.34
CA TYR A 7 44.41 42.78 75.07
C TYR A 7 44.31 42.21 73.64
N LEU A 8 45.48 42.00 73.03
CA LEU A 8 45.77 41.04 71.95
C LEU A 8 45.28 41.41 70.54
N GLY A 9 46.24 41.73 69.67
CA GLY A 9 46.01 41.80 68.22
C GLY A 9 47.29 42.05 67.45
N ALA A 10 48.19 41.05 67.35
CA ALA A 10 49.36 41.16 66.47
C ALA A 10 50.01 39.81 66.08
N PHE A 11 49.27 38.71 65.88
CA PHE A 11 49.86 37.47 65.31
C PHE A 11 48.80 36.58 64.65
N ALA A 12 48.30 36.95 63.47
CA ALA A 12 47.50 36.04 62.63
C ALA A 12 47.33 36.57 61.20
N LEU A 13 48.40 36.72 60.42
CA LEU A 13 48.28 37.15 59.02
C LEU A 13 49.51 36.76 58.18
N CYS A 14 49.89 35.48 58.15
CA CYS A 14 50.92 34.99 57.21
C CYS A 14 50.82 33.50 56.80
N ALA A 15 49.74 32.78 57.12
CA ALA A 15 49.67 31.32 56.92
C ALA A 15 48.49 30.82 56.04
N VAL A 16 47.97 31.65 55.10
CA VAL A 16 46.82 31.25 54.25
C VAL A 16 47.11 31.35 52.73
N ALA A 17 48.33 31.72 52.32
CA ALA A 17 48.63 31.98 50.90
C ALA A 17 49.22 30.81 50.09
N LEU A 18 49.35 29.59 50.64
CA LEU A 18 50.13 28.51 50.01
C LEU A 18 49.39 27.18 49.73
N VAL A 19 48.06 27.14 49.76
CA VAL A 19 47.28 25.89 49.56
C VAL A 19 46.34 25.92 48.34
N LEU A 20 46.56 26.81 47.36
CA LEU A 20 45.72 26.90 46.15
C LEU A 20 46.40 26.47 44.84
N ALA A 21 47.56 25.79 44.91
CA ALA A 21 48.11 25.05 43.76
C ALA A 21 47.51 23.63 43.68
N GLY A 22 46.18 23.54 43.70
CA GLY A 22 45.46 22.29 43.45
C GLY A 22 45.32 22.07 41.94
N CYS A 23 45.90 20.96 41.47
CA CYS A 23 45.93 20.51 40.08
C CYS A 23 44.61 20.71 39.32
N THR A 24 44.50 21.81 38.57
CA THR A 24 43.48 21.94 37.51
C THR A 24 44.07 21.34 36.23
N THR A 25 44.21 20.03 36.19
CA THR A 25 44.30 19.32 34.91
C THR A 25 42.92 19.40 34.27
N THR A 26 42.66 20.48 33.54
CA THR A 26 41.56 20.50 32.57
C THR A 26 41.88 19.48 31.50
N ILE A 27 41.29 18.29 31.63
CA ILE A 27 41.20 17.34 30.53
C ILE A 27 40.33 18.01 29.48
N MET A 28 40.96 18.67 28.49
CA MET A 28 40.31 19.13 27.27
C MET A 28 39.98 17.89 26.42
N GLY A 29 39.02 17.10 26.87
CA GLY A 29 38.36 16.12 26.05
C GLY A 29 37.24 16.82 25.29
N SER A 30 37.45 17.14 24.02
CA SER A 30 36.32 17.45 23.14
C SER A 30 35.47 16.18 23.08
N ALA A 31 34.29 16.20 23.72
CA ALA A 31 33.30 15.16 23.55
C ALA A 31 32.87 15.17 22.07
N SER A 32 33.57 14.40 21.23
CA SER A 32 33.17 14.18 19.86
C SER A 32 31.97 13.26 19.92
N PRO A 33 30.77 13.71 19.51
CA PRO A 33 29.61 12.82 19.47
C PRO A 33 29.98 11.60 18.63
N ASN A 34 29.63 10.41 19.13
CA ASN A 34 29.77 9.21 18.32
C ASN A 34 28.91 9.40 17.06
N GLN A 35 29.57 9.59 15.91
CA GLN A 35 28.90 9.90 14.65
C GLN A 35 27.93 8.80 14.23
N ALA A 36 28.20 7.54 14.61
CA ALA A 36 27.30 6.42 14.34
C ALA A 36 25.99 6.58 15.13
N VAL A 37 26.08 6.97 16.40
CA VAL A 37 24.91 7.23 17.26
C VAL A 37 24.12 8.44 16.76
N ALA A 38 24.81 9.53 16.38
CA ALA A 38 24.16 10.71 15.82
C ALA A 38 23.42 10.38 14.50
N ARG A 39 24.04 9.58 13.64
CA ARG A 39 23.43 9.11 12.39
C ARG A 39 22.22 8.22 12.65
N GLN A 40 22.31 7.29 13.60
CA GLN A 40 21.20 6.44 13.97
C GLN A 40 20.01 7.25 14.49
N ILE A 41 20.23 8.20 15.41
CA ILE A 41 19.17 9.09 15.92
C ILE A 41 18.54 9.90 14.79
N GLN A 42 19.36 10.39 13.85
CA GLN A 42 18.85 11.12 12.70
C GLN A 42 18.00 10.22 11.80
N GLU A 43 18.44 8.99 11.54
CA GLU A 43 17.69 8.01 10.74
C GLU A 43 16.36 7.64 11.42
N GLU A 44 16.34 7.43 12.74
CA GLU A 44 15.15 7.15 13.54
C GLU A 44 14.15 8.32 13.58
N ARG A 45 14.64 9.57 13.51
CA ARG A 45 13.80 10.78 13.47
C ARG A 45 13.31 11.13 12.08
N THR A 46 14.01 10.67 11.04
CA THR A 46 13.66 11.01 9.66
C THR A 46 12.41 10.23 9.26
N PRO A 47 11.30 10.92 8.91
CA PRO A 47 10.06 10.26 8.51
C PRO A 47 10.30 9.28 7.36
N LEU A 48 9.70 8.10 7.44
CA LEU A 48 9.81 7.08 6.40
C LEU A 48 8.68 7.25 5.39
N THR A 49 8.88 8.13 4.42
CA THR A 49 7.91 8.39 3.33
C THR A 49 7.87 7.24 2.33
N ALA A 50 6.73 7.00 1.68
CA ALA A 50 6.59 6.00 0.61
C ALA A 50 7.60 6.25 -0.50
N SER A 51 7.79 7.50 -0.90
CA SER A 51 8.78 7.90 -1.92
C SER A 51 10.23 7.53 -1.54
N ALA A 52 10.54 7.44 -0.24
CA ALA A 52 11.89 7.09 0.25
C ALA A 52 12.07 5.57 0.41
N VAL A 53 10.98 4.84 0.66
CA VAL A 53 10.97 3.37 0.75
C VAL A 53 11.01 2.76 -0.64
N PHE A 54 10.11 3.23 -1.49
CA PHE A 54 9.84 2.65 -2.79
C PHE A 54 10.61 3.34 -3.90
N GLY A 55 11.03 4.60 -3.78
CA GLY A 55 11.63 5.32 -4.90
C GLY A 55 10.65 5.46 -6.05
N ASP A 56 10.76 4.62 -7.08
CA ASP A 56 9.82 4.58 -8.20
C ASP A 56 8.57 3.74 -7.87
N LEU A 57 7.45 4.44 -7.67
CA LEU A 57 6.17 3.83 -7.31
C LEU A 57 5.55 2.99 -8.42
N THR A 58 6.05 3.12 -9.66
CA THR A 58 5.51 2.39 -10.82
C THR A 58 6.25 1.08 -11.09
N THR A 59 7.16 0.65 -10.20
CA THR A 59 7.94 -0.57 -10.38
C THR A 59 8.04 -1.41 -9.12
N ILE A 60 7.21 -1.16 -8.10
CA ILE A 60 7.27 -1.89 -6.82
C ILE A 60 6.97 -3.37 -7.05
N ASP A 61 7.81 -4.25 -6.52
CA ASP A 61 7.47 -5.67 -6.37
C ASP A 61 6.87 -5.90 -4.99
N TYR A 62 5.54 -5.87 -4.90
CA TYR A 62 4.84 -5.97 -3.62
C TYR A 62 5.08 -7.30 -2.90
N CYS A 63 5.40 -8.37 -3.63
CA CYS A 63 5.69 -9.67 -3.04
C CYS A 63 6.98 -9.70 -2.23
N SER A 64 7.91 -8.77 -2.48
CA SER A 64 9.12 -8.61 -1.66
C SER A 64 8.83 -8.17 -0.22
N MET A 65 7.62 -7.67 0.04
CA MET A 65 7.15 -7.31 1.38
C MET A 65 6.34 -8.42 2.06
N PHE A 66 5.98 -9.50 1.35
CA PHE A 66 5.21 -10.59 1.92
C PHE A 66 6.07 -11.42 2.88
N ASP A 67 5.61 -11.53 4.13
CA ASP A 67 6.25 -12.37 5.15
C ASP A 67 5.45 -13.67 5.35
N ALA A 68 5.87 -14.71 4.63
CA ALA A 68 5.27 -16.04 4.74
C ALA A 68 5.37 -16.65 6.15
N GLN A 69 6.37 -16.26 6.95
CA GLN A 69 6.49 -16.74 8.33
C GLN A 69 5.53 -16.02 9.26
N ALA A 70 5.29 -14.72 9.04
CA ALA A 70 4.24 -13.99 9.76
C ALA A 70 2.85 -14.58 9.47
N ALA A 71 2.56 -14.91 8.20
CA ALA A 71 1.31 -15.58 7.82
C ALA A 71 1.15 -16.94 8.53
N LYS A 72 2.19 -17.78 8.51
CA LYS A 72 2.18 -19.07 9.22
C LYS A 72 2.05 -18.92 10.73
N GLY A 73 2.71 -17.91 11.31
CA GLY A 73 2.59 -17.57 12.72
C GLY A 73 1.18 -17.13 13.13
N ALA A 74 0.43 -16.56 12.19
CA ALA A 74 -0.99 -16.23 12.35
C ALA A 74 -1.93 -17.42 12.10
N GLY A 75 -1.40 -18.62 11.88
CA GLY A 75 -2.19 -19.84 11.70
C GLY A 75 -2.53 -20.19 10.25
N VAL A 76 -1.99 -19.46 9.26
CA VAL A 76 -2.22 -19.77 7.85
C VAL A 76 -1.38 -20.98 7.43
N THR A 77 -2.04 -22.01 6.91
CA THR A 77 -1.42 -23.21 6.35
C THR A 77 -1.47 -23.17 4.83
N ASP A 78 -0.70 -24.05 4.17
CA ASP A 78 -0.68 -24.20 2.71
C ASP A 78 -0.50 -22.88 1.93
N VAL A 79 0.29 -21.96 2.49
CA VAL A 79 0.62 -20.67 1.88
C VAL A 79 1.28 -20.91 0.52
N SER A 80 0.65 -20.40 -0.54
CA SER A 80 1.14 -20.53 -1.92
C SER A 80 2.43 -19.72 -2.16
N GLU A 81 3.08 -19.95 -3.30
CA GLU A 81 4.14 -19.04 -3.74
C GLU A 81 3.51 -17.68 -4.07
N PRO A 82 4.05 -16.56 -3.57
CA PRO A 82 3.54 -15.24 -3.91
C PRO A 82 3.61 -14.94 -5.40
N VAL A 83 2.54 -14.36 -5.93
CA VAL A 83 2.41 -13.99 -7.33
C VAL A 83 2.46 -12.47 -7.47
N SER A 84 3.52 -11.97 -8.09
CA SER A 84 3.67 -10.55 -8.38
C SER A 84 2.76 -10.12 -9.54
N SER A 85 2.06 -9.02 -9.35
CA SER A 85 1.28 -8.31 -10.36
C SER A 85 1.77 -6.85 -10.44
N TYR A 86 1.12 -6.02 -11.26
CA TYR A 86 1.53 -4.62 -11.44
C TYR A 86 1.29 -3.77 -10.19
N ASP A 87 0.18 -4.00 -9.52
CA ASP A 87 -0.31 -3.14 -8.44
C ASP A 87 -0.41 -3.86 -7.10
N ASP A 88 -0.15 -5.17 -7.08
CA ASP A 88 -0.36 -6.02 -5.91
C ASP A 88 0.49 -7.29 -5.95
N CYS A 89 0.51 -7.97 -4.82
CA CYS A 89 0.99 -9.31 -4.62
C CYS A 89 -0.15 -10.17 -4.11
N TYR A 90 -0.44 -11.25 -4.82
CA TYR A 90 -1.48 -12.19 -4.46
C TYR A 90 -0.89 -13.46 -3.85
N VAL A 91 -1.49 -13.91 -2.73
CA VAL A 91 -1.13 -15.13 -2.03
C VAL A 91 -2.39 -15.85 -1.58
N GLU A 92 -2.44 -17.16 -1.77
CA GLU A 92 -3.50 -18.02 -1.27
C GLU A 92 -2.99 -18.80 -0.05
N GLY A 93 -3.91 -19.14 0.85
CA GLY A 93 -3.61 -20.03 1.96
C GLY A 93 -4.87 -20.65 2.54
N GLN A 94 -4.73 -21.29 3.69
CA GLN A 94 -5.85 -21.81 4.46
C GLN A 94 -5.79 -21.32 5.91
N LEU A 95 -6.90 -20.85 6.43
CA LEU A 95 -7.07 -20.51 7.84
C LEU A 95 -8.21 -21.37 8.39
N HIS A 96 -7.95 -22.14 9.45
CA HIS A 96 -8.92 -23.09 10.00
C HIS A 96 -9.51 -24.07 8.95
N GLY A 97 -8.72 -24.44 7.94
CA GLY A 97 -9.12 -25.33 6.83
C GLY A 97 -10.01 -24.68 5.77
N GLN A 98 -10.21 -23.35 5.82
CA GLN A 98 -10.94 -22.58 4.82
C GLN A 98 -9.97 -21.76 3.97
N LYS A 99 -10.19 -21.71 2.65
CA LYS A 99 -9.37 -20.90 1.74
C LYS A 99 -9.45 -19.42 2.13
N VAL A 100 -8.28 -18.78 2.23
CA VAL A 100 -8.14 -17.34 2.41
C VAL A 100 -7.25 -16.79 1.31
N ASP A 101 -7.58 -15.59 0.86
CA ASP A 101 -6.83 -14.86 -0.14
C ASP A 101 -6.25 -13.61 0.52
N ILE A 102 -4.98 -13.33 0.18
CA ILE A 102 -4.19 -12.23 0.74
C ILE A 102 -3.67 -11.40 -0.43
N GLU A 103 -3.97 -10.10 -0.39
CA GLU A 103 -3.43 -9.13 -1.32
C GLU A 103 -2.60 -8.09 -0.54
N LEU A 104 -1.34 -7.94 -0.92
CA LEU A 104 -0.50 -6.83 -0.47
C LEU A 104 -0.27 -5.89 -1.63
N GLY A 105 -0.72 -4.65 -1.53
CA GLY A 105 -0.58 -3.77 -2.67
C GLY A 105 -1.50 -2.59 -2.65
N PHE A 106 -1.75 -2.11 -3.85
CA PHE A 106 -2.56 -0.97 -4.17
C PHE A 106 -2.16 0.28 -3.40
N LEU A 107 -1.43 1.18 -4.05
CA LEU A 107 -1.18 2.50 -3.48
C LEU A 107 -2.37 3.44 -3.66
N ALA A 108 -2.81 4.05 -2.57
CA ALA A 108 -3.79 5.14 -2.61
C ALA A 108 -3.14 6.45 -2.17
N LYS A 109 -3.52 7.57 -2.78
CA LYS A 109 -3.07 8.90 -2.35
C LYS A 109 -4.25 9.82 -2.02
N GLY A 110 -4.08 10.59 -0.96
CA GLY A 110 -5.07 11.56 -0.49
C GLY A 110 -6.09 10.97 0.49
N PRO A 111 -7.11 11.75 0.88
CA PRO A 111 -8.08 11.33 1.88
C PRO A 111 -8.88 10.10 1.42
N GLN A 112 -8.94 9.08 2.26
CA GLN A 112 -9.72 7.86 2.03
C GLN A 112 -10.78 7.76 3.14
N PRO A 113 -12.05 8.10 2.84
CA PRO A 113 -13.13 7.96 3.81
C PRO A 113 -13.21 6.51 4.33
N GLY A 114 -13.40 6.35 5.64
CA GLY A 114 -13.50 5.03 6.28
C GLY A 114 -12.17 4.45 6.78
N ARG A 115 -11.02 4.96 6.32
CA ARG A 115 -9.70 4.56 6.85
C ARG A 115 -9.39 5.34 8.13
N VAL A 116 -9.42 4.67 9.27
CA VAL A 116 -9.15 5.29 10.58
C VAL A 116 -7.83 4.80 11.17
N PRO A 117 -7.05 5.66 11.88
CA PRO A 117 -5.88 5.20 12.61
C PRO A 117 -6.21 4.11 13.63
N ASP A 118 -5.36 3.10 13.72
CA ASP A 118 -5.42 2.08 14.74
C ASP A 118 -4.63 2.54 15.99
N PRO A 119 -5.30 2.92 17.09
CA PRO A 119 -4.62 3.42 18.27
C PRO A 119 -3.83 2.33 19.02
N THR A 120 -4.05 1.05 18.70
CA THR A 120 -3.35 -0.08 19.33
C THR A 120 -1.96 -0.34 18.72
N LYS A 121 -1.66 0.28 17.58
CA LYS A 121 -0.39 0.12 16.86
C LYS A 121 0.40 1.41 16.88
N THR A 122 1.57 1.37 17.52
CA THR A 122 2.57 2.45 17.43
C THR A 122 3.67 2.02 16.49
N LEU A 123 3.80 2.69 15.34
CA LEU A 123 4.79 2.37 14.32
C LEU A 123 5.92 3.42 14.30
N PRO A 124 7.14 3.04 13.89
CA PRO A 124 8.28 3.94 13.90
C PRO A 124 8.21 4.97 12.75
N ARG A 125 9.01 6.04 12.87
CA ARG A 125 9.32 6.96 11.76
C ARG A 125 8.10 7.59 11.07
N GLY A 126 7.04 7.84 11.84
CA GLY A 126 5.83 8.52 11.37
C GLY A 126 4.88 7.65 10.54
N LEU A 127 5.16 6.34 10.42
CA LEU A 127 4.21 5.40 9.86
C LEU A 127 2.95 5.32 10.74
N VAL A 128 1.80 5.10 10.12
CA VAL A 128 0.52 4.93 10.84
C VAL A 128 -0.19 3.70 10.30
N ALA A 129 -0.54 2.78 11.20
CA ALA A 129 -1.47 1.71 10.87
C ALA A 129 -2.89 2.30 10.82
N LYS A 130 -3.64 2.01 9.76
CA LYS A 130 -5.07 2.30 9.69
C LYS A 130 -5.87 1.02 9.46
N ARG A 131 -7.14 1.05 9.84
CA ARG A 131 -8.12 0.00 9.59
C ARG A 131 -9.28 0.55 8.78
N ASP A 132 -9.92 -0.31 8.00
CA ASP A 132 -11.25 -0.02 7.46
C ASP A 132 -12.31 -0.44 8.49
N LEU A 133 -13.13 0.52 8.96
CA LEU A 133 -14.26 0.21 9.85
C LEU A 133 -15.52 -0.24 9.08
N GLY A 134 -15.52 -0.10 7.75
CA GLY A 134 -16.63 -0.47 6.87
C GLY A 134 -16.51 -1.85 6.24
N GLY A 135 -15.46 -2.62 6.58
CA GLY A 135 -15.22 -3.95 6.00
C GLY A 135 -16.42 -4.90 6.13
N GLY A 136 -16.77 -5.55 5.03
CA GLY A 136 -17.86 -6.52 4.97
C GLY A 136 -17.50 -7.85 5.65
N TYR A 137 -18.53 -8.62 6.00
CA TYR A 137 -18.38 -9.98 6.51
C TYR A 137 -17.50 -10.81 5.56
N GLY A 138 -16.48 -11.49 6.10
CA GLY A 138 -15.54 -12.30 5.31
C GLY A 138 -14.35 -11.53 4.71
N SER A 139 -14.05 -10.32 5.19
CA SER A 139 -12.81 -9.62 4.83
C SER A 139 -12.25 -8.80 5.97
N CYS A 140 -10.95 -8.51 5.93
CA CYS A 140 -10.31 -7.51 6.76
C CYS A 140 -9.23 -6.77 5.98
N THR A 141 -9.25 -5.43 6.10
CA THR A 141 -8.29 -4.55 5.43
C THR A 141 -7.56 -3.69 6.46
N TYR A 142 -6.24 -3.76 6.41
CA TYR A 142 -5.35 -2.79 7.05
C TYR A 142 -4.69 -1.92 6.00
N PHE A 143 -4.22 -0.76 6.43
CA PHE A 143 -3.43 0.13 5.61
C PHE A 143 -2.18 0.56 6.35
N LEU A 144 -1.05 0.58 5.65
CA LEU A 144 0.15 1.25 6.12
C LEU A 144 0.22 2.64 5.49
N SER A 145 0.03 3.67 6.32
CA SER A 145 0.09 5.06 5.89
C SER A 145 1.48 5.65 6.10
N PHE A 146 2.00 6.23 5.01
CA PHE A 146 3.28 6.91 4.99
C PHE A 146 3.10 8.43 5.21
N PRO A 147 4.10 9.13 5.77
CA PRO A 147 4.04 10.57 6.04
C PRO A 147 3.81 11.47 4.81
N ASP A 148 4.08 10.99 3.60
CA ASP A 148 3.82 11.70 2.33
C ASP A 148 2.38 11.49 1.79
N GLY A 149 1.49 10.92 2.61
CA GLY A 149 0.06 10.81 2.31
C GLY A 149 -0.30 9.69 1.32
N ILE A 150 0.61 8.72 1.18
CA ILE A 150 0.39 7.48 0.44
C ILE A 150 0.02 6.39 1.45
N ASP A 151 -1.00 5.60 1.13
CA ASP A 151 -1.39 4.42 1.87
C ASP A 151 -1.10 3.18 1.01
N LEU A 152 -0.56 2.14 1.63
CA LEU A 152 -0.45 0.79 1.07
C LEU A 152 -1.52 -0.10 1.70
N ASP A 153 -2.26 -0.85 0.90
CA ASP A 153 -3.34 -1.71 1.35
C ASP A 153 -2.80 -3.13 1.68
N ILE A 154 -3.29 -3.70 2.77
CA ILE A 154 -3.09 -5.09 3.19
C ILE A 154 -4.50 -5.68 3.32
N TYR A 155 -4.89 -6.45 2.32
CA TYR A 155 -6.24 -6.97 2.22
C TYR A 155 -6.24 -8.49 2.40
N SER A 156 -7.23 -8.98 3.13
CA SER A 156 -7.46 -10.40 3.34
C SER A 156 -8.94 -10.69 3.24
N TYR A 157 -9.31 -11.74 2.54
CA TYR A 157 -10.71 -12.06 2.33
C TYR A 157 -10.95 -13.56 2.09
N LEU A 158 -12.23 -13.92 2.14
CA LEU A 158 -12.74 -15.25 1.85
C LEU A 158 -13.51 -15.19 0.53
N ASP A 159 -13.14 -16.03 -0.44
CA ASP A 159 -13.96 -16.27 -1.64
C ASP A 159 -15.38 -16.72 -1.29
N ASN A 160 -15.51 -17.55 -0.25
CA ASN A 160 -16.78 -17.98 0.30
C ASN A 160 -16.82 -17.73 1.81
N PRO A 161 -17.59 -16.72 2.29
CA PRO A 161 -17.64 -16.39 3.71
C PRO A 161 -18.45 -17.39 4.55
N SER A 162 -19.07 -18.42 3.95
CA SER A 162 -19.71 -19.48 4.72
C SER A 162 -18.64 -20.43 5.30
N GLY A 163 -18.24 -20.24 6.55
CA GLY A 163 -17.27 -21.12 7.19
C GLY A 163 -16.94 -20.77 8.64
N SER A 164 -15.85 -21.34 9.13
CA SER A 164 -15.38 -21.21 10.51
C SER A 164 -14.48 -20.00 10.74
N VAL A 165 -13.96 -19.39 9.67
CA VAL A 165 -13.10 -18.20 9.77
C VAL A 165 -13.96 -16.98 10.03
N SER A 166 -13.71 -16.33 11.16
CA SER A 166 -14.36 -15.08 11.54
C SER A 166 -13.63 -13.86 10.97
N SER A 167 -14.28 -12.70 10.95
CA SER A 167 -13.61 -11.43 10.64
C SER A 167 -12.48 -11.11 11.63
N GLU A 168 -12.58 -11.57 12.88
CA GLU A 168 -11.51 -11.38 13.88
C GLU A 168 -10.27 -12.20 13.54
N ASP A 169 -10.45 -13.43 13.03
CA ASP A 169 -9.34 -14.27 12.56
C ASP A 169 -8.64 -13.60 11.37
N LEU A 170 -9.40 -13.13 10.38
CA LEU A 170 -8.85 -12.38 9.23
C LEU A 170 -8.11 -11.13 9.67
N CYS A 171 -8.66 -10.36 10.62
CA CYS A 171 -7.99 -9.17 11.12
C CYS A 171 -6.73 -9.47 11.92
N SER A 172 -6.69 -10.58 12.65
CA SER A 172 -5.49 -11.04 13.35
C SER A 172 -4.39 -11.40 12.35
N MET A 173 -4.75 -12.10 11.27
CA MET A 173 -3.86 -12.40 10.15
C MET A 173 -3.36 -11.12 9.46
N ALA A 174 -4.26 -10.21 9.08
CA ALA A 174 -3.90 -8.93 8.45
C ALA A 174 -2.98 -8.07 9.35
N THR A 175 -3.16 -8.16 10.67
CA THR A 175 -2.30 -7.48 11.65
C THR A 175 -0.87 -8.05 11.63
N ALA A 176 -0.72 -9.37 11.54
CA ALA A 176 0.59 -10.01 11.43
C ALA A 176 1.28 -9.70 10.09
N LEU A 177 0.51 -9.68 9.00
CA LEU A 177 1.00 -9.30 7.67
C LEU A 177 1.46 -7.83 7.65
N LEU A 178 0.71 -6.92 8.28
CA LEU A 178 1.12 -5.52 8.44
C LEU A 178 2.46 -5.43 9.17
N ASP A 179 2.69 -6.19 10.23
CA ASP A 179 3.97 -6.19 10.95
C ASP A 179 5.14 -6.69 10.07
N GLY A 180 4.87 -7.69 9.22
CA GLY A 180 5.80 -8.16 8.18
C GLY A 180 6.14 -7.06 7.16
N VAL A 181 5.12 -6.37 6.65
CA VAL A 181 5.29 -5.23 5.72
C VAL A 181 6.08 -4.09 6.37
N VAL A 182 5.75 -3.72 7.61
CA VAL A 182 6.48 -2.70 8.39
C VAL A 182 7.95 -3.09 8.53
N THR A 183 8.22 -4.37 8.81
CA THR A 183 9.59 -4.91 8.87
C THR A 183 10.30 -4.78 7.53
N ALA A 184 9.66 -5.16 6.42
CA ALA A 184 10.24 -5.07 5.09
C ALA A 184 10.59 -3.63 4.70
N VAL A 185 9.69 -2.66 4.92
CA VAL A 185 9.93 -1.26 4.57
C VAL A 185 10.97 -0.59 5.48
N THR A 186 10.99 -0.91 6.77
CA THR A 186 11.98 -0.36 7.71
C THR A 186 13.37 -0.93 7.50
N GLN A 187 13.47 -2.19 7.08
CA GLN A 187 14.74 -2.87 6.76
C GLN A 187 15.19 -2.67 5.31
N LYS A 188 14.47 -1.87 4.50
CA LYS A 188 14.78 -1.59 3.10
C LYS A 188 14.88 -2.86 2.24
N LYS A 189 13.94 -3.78 2.44
CA LYS A 189 13.87 -5.06 1.72
C LYS A 189 12.98 -5.02 0.47
N VAL A 190 12.35 -3.88 0.18
CA VAL A 190 11.48 -3.75 -0.99
C VAL A 190 12.30 -3.81 -2.27
N THR A 191 11.87 -4.64 -3.22
CA THR A 191 12.47 -4.79 -4.54
C THR A 191 11.58 -4.20 -5.64
N HIS A 192 12.09 -4.24 -6.87
CA HIS A 192 11.43 -3.65 -8.03
C HIS A 192 11.29 -4.65 -9.17
N LEU A 193 10.14 -4.61 -9.83
CA LEU A 193 9.89 -5.24 -11.11
C LEU A 193 10.63 -4.48 -12.23
N THR A 194 11.07 -5.22 -13.23
CA THR A 194 11.64 -4.65 -14.46
C THR A 194 10.64 -4.80 -15.60
N PHE A 195 10.16 -3.68 -16.13
CA PHE A 195 9.24 -3.64 -17.25
C PHE A 195 10.00 -3.43 -18.56
N ALA A 196 9.76 -4.31 -19.55
CA ALA A 196 10.31 -4.14 -20.88
C ALA A 196 9.73 -2.87 -21.55
N PRO A 197 10.50 -2.17 -22.41
CA PRO A 197 9.95 -1.10 -23.23
C PRO A 197 8.74 -1.57 -24.03
N GLY A 198 7.66 -0.79 -24.01
CA GLY A 198 6.41 -1.19 -24.68
C GLY A 198 5.63 -2.28 -23.96
N SER A 199 5.88 -2.56 -22.68
CA SER A 199 4.98 -3.37 -21.85
C SER A 199 3.94 -2.51 -21.13
N LEU A 200 2.85 -3.13 -20.65
CA LEU A 200 1.82 -2.43 -19.87
C LEU A 200 2.37 -1.72 -18.63
N GLY A 201 3.46 -2.22 -18.05
CA GLY A 201 4.05 -1.61 -16.86
C GLY A 201 4.64 -0.22 -17.09
N THR A 202 4.81 0.18 -18.35
CA THR A 202 5.28 1.52 -18.76
C THR A 202 4.13 2.49 -19.08
N VAL A 203 2.88 2.02 -19.01
CA VAL A 203 1.69 2.78 -19.41
C VAL A 203 1.01 3.37 -18.19
N ASP A 204 0.62 4.64 -18.28
CA ASP A 204 -0.24 5.28 -17.29
C ASP A 204 -1.71 5.05 -17.64
N ALA A 205 -2.37 4.15 -16.90
CA ALA A 205 -3.77 3.78 -17.10
C ALA A 205 -4.70 5.01 -17.04
N CYS A 206 -4.38 6.01 -16.21
CA CYS A 206 -5.21 7.21 -16.10
C CYS A 206 -5.12 8.14 -17.30
N THR A 207 -4.12 7.99 -18.16
CA THR A 207 -4.04 8.78 -19.41
C THR A 207 -4.90 8.20 -20.53
N LEU A 208 -5.32 6.94 -20.43
CA LEU A 208 -5.97 6.23 -21.54
C LEU A 208 -7.44 6.59 -21.72
N ILE A 209 -8.13 6.96 -20.63
CA ILE A 209 -9.56 7.28 -20.62
C ILE A 209 -9.75 8.69 -20.04
N PRO A 210 -10.36 9.63 -20.78
CA PRO A 210 -10.63 10.97 -20.26
C PRO A 210 -11.84 10.97 -19.31
N ASP A 211 -11.81 11.85 -18.29
CA ASP A 211 -12.90 11.99 -17.32
C ASP A 211 -14.24 12.28 -17.99
N SER A 212 -14.23 13.09 -19.05
CA SER A 212 -15.42 13.47 -19.80
C SER A 212 -16.12 12.27 -20.42
N LEU A 213 -15.39 11.25 -20.88
CA LEU A 213 -15.98 10.04 -21.43
C LEU A 213 -16.69 9.26 -20.33
N VAL A 214 -16.02 9.04 -19.19
CA VAL A 214 -16.62 8.29 -18.06
C VAL A 214 -17.89 8.98 -17.57
N GLN A 215 -17.84 10.30 -17.39
CA GLN A 215 -18.99 11.10 -16.95
C GLN A 215 -20.11 11.11 -17.99
N GLN A 216 -19.80 11.21 -19.28
CA GLN A 216 -20.81 11.14 -20.35
C GLN A 216 -21.50 9.77 -20.40
N GLN A 217 -20.73 8.68 -20.32
CA GLN A 217 -21.27 7.33 -20.42
C GLN A 217 -22.10 6.97 -19.18
N THR A 218 -21.60 7.28 -17.98
CA THR A 218 -22.31 7.03 -16.72
C THR A 218 -23.45 8.02 -16.46
N GLY A 219 -23.39 9.23 -17.03
CA GLY A 219 -24.29 10.33 -16.70
C GLY A 219 -24.10 10.87 -15.28
N LEU A 220 -22.95 10.58 -14.64
CA LEU A 220 -22.69 10.89 -13.24
C LEU A 220 -21.38 11.67 -13.09
N PRO A 221 -21.29 12.58 -12.10
CA PRO A 221 -20.06 13.29 -11.80
C PRO A 221 -19.12 12.41 -10.95
N LEU A 222 -18.51 11.40 -11.56
CA LEU A 222 -17.53 10.55 -10.90
C LEU A 222 -16.18 11.28 -10.76
N GLN A 223 -15.55 11.15 -9.59
CA GLN A 223 -14.23 11.72 -9.32
C GLN A 223 -13.16 10.70 -9.61
N ARG A 224 -12.11 11.12 -10.34
CA ARG A 224 -10.93 10.30 -10.56
C ARG A 224 -10.10 10.25 -9.30
N GLU A 225 -9.71 9.05 -8.92
CA GLU A 225 -8.83 8.83 -7.78
C GLU A 225 -7.35 8.92 -8.17
N GLN A 226 -6.53 9.31 -7.19
CA GLN A 226 -5.09 9.37 -7.39
C GLN A 226 -4.48 7.99 -7.14
N ASN A 227 -3.90 7.42 -8.20
CA ASN A 227 -3.11 6.19 -8.10
C ASN A 227 -1.63 6.46 -8.41
N PRO A 228 -0.74 6.42 -7.40
CA PRO A 228 0.68 6.69 -7.60
C PRO A 228 1.43 5.66 -8.47
N SER A 229 0.96 4.41 -8.54
CA SER A 229 1.61 3.35 -9.33
C SER A 229 1.36 3.44 -10.83
N LYS A 230 0.33 4.20 -11.23
CA LYS A 230 -0.13 4.41 -12.61
C LYS A 230 -0.71 3.19 -13.34
N HIS A 231 -0.69 1.99 -12.76
CA HIS A 231 -1.25 0.79 -13.43
C HIS A 231 -2.76 0.64 -13.26
N ARG A 232 -3.39 1.56 -12.53
CA ARG A 232 -4.85 1.62 -12.34
C ARG A 232 -5.35 3.05 -12.43
N CYS A 233 -6.51 3.22 -13.05
CA CYS A 233 -7.32 4.42 -12.94
C CYS A 233 -8.72 4.07 -12.45
N ARG A 234 -9.19 4.79 -11.43
CA ARG A 234 -10.50 4.58 -10.83
C ARG A 234 -11.27 5.89 -10.83
N TRP A 235 -12.53 5.81 -11.22
CA TRP A 235 -13.53 6.85 -11.04
C TRP A 235 -14.59 6.35 -10.08
N SER A 236 -14.89 7.11 -9.05
CA SER A 236 -15.86 6.69 -8.05
C SER A 236 -16.71 7.85 -7.57
N ASN A 237 -17.88 7.48 -7.05
CA ASN A 237 -18.66 8.31 -6.16
C ASN A 237 -19.12 7.44 -4.98
N SER A 238 -18.32 7.45 -3.92
CA SER A 238 -18.55 6.62 -2.73
C SER A 238 -19.89 6.91 -2.05
N GLY A 239 -20.46 8.11 -2.23
CA GLY A 239 -21.76 8.47 -1.66
C GLY A 239 -22.94 7.71 -2.28
N ILE A 240 -22.79 7.17 -3.49
CA ILE A 240 -23.84 6.41 -4.20
C ILE A 240 -23.40 5.00 -4.62
N GLY A 241 -22.16 4.60 -4.31
CA GLY A 241 -21.66 3.25 -4.59
C GLY A 241 -21.39 2.96 -6.06
N VAL A 242 -21.18 3.99 -6.88
CA VAL A 242 -20.86 3.85 -8.32
C VAL A 242 -19.36 3.90 -8.52
N ARG A 243 -18.85 3.01 -9.38
CA ARG A 243 -17.43 2.89 -9.70
C ARG A 243 -17.23 2.52 -11.18
N ALA A 244 -16.22 3.10 -11.80
CA ALA A 244 -15.66 2.67 -13.06
C ALA A 244 -14.14 2.58 -12.92
N ALA A 245 -13.50 1.64 -13.59
CA ALA A 245 -12.05 1.52 -13.52
C ALA A 245 -11.44 0.97 -14.80
N LEU A 246 -10.15 1.23 -14.94
CA LEU A 246 -9.21 0.56 -15.83
C LEU A 246 -8.04 0.12 -14.96
N TRP A 247 -7.62 -1.14 -15.05
CA TRP A 247 -6.42 -1.61 -14.36
C TRP A 247 -5.64 -2.63 -15.20
N PHE A 248 -4.36 -2.76 -14.89
CA PHE A 248 -3.47 -3.76 -15.46
C PHE A 248 -3.11 -4.77 -14.38
N TYR A 249 -3.17 -6.05 -14.71
CA TYR A 249 -2.79 -7.13 -13.79
C TYR A 249 -2.06 -8.24 -14.54
N ILE A 250 -1.41 -9.12 -13.77
CA ILE A 250 -0.77 -10.34 -14.26
C ILE A 250 -1.54 -11.52 -13.70
N ASP A 251 -2.19 -12.28 -14.56
CA ASP A 251 -2.89 -13.51 -14.16
C ASP A 251 -3.05 -14.43 -15.38
N LYS A 252 -3.67 -15.59 -15.19
CA LYS A 252 -4.12 -16.46 -16.27
C LYS A 252 -5.05 -15.67 -17.22
N PRO A 253 -5.08 -16.04 -18.51
CA PRO A 253 -6.04 -15.48 -19.44
C PRO A 253 -7.46 -15.59 -18.88
N PRO A 254 -8.28 -14.53 -18.99
CA PRO A 254 -9.65 -14.54 -18.48
C PRO A 254 -10.42 -15.76 -18.95
N GLU A 255 -10.98 -16.52 -18.01
CA GLU A 255 -11.75 -17.71 -18.32
C GLU A 255 -13.11 -17.36 -18.93
N ALA A 256 -13.58 -18.17 -19.87
CA ALA A 256 -14.92 -18.02 -20.43
C ALA A 256 -15.98 -18.46 -19.40
N LEU A 257 -16.45 -17.52 -18.58
CA LEU A 257 -17.54 -17.74 -17.64
C LEU A 257 -18.91 -17.84 -18.36
N PRO A 258 -19.96 -18.40 -17.73
CA PRO A 258 -21.31 -18.35 -18.29
C PRO A 258 -21.75 -16.91 -18.61
N ARG A 259 -22.28 -16.70 -19.83
CA ARG A 259 -22.68 -15.39 -20.41
C ARG A 259 -21.53 -14.49 -20.88
N THR A 260 -20.30 -14.96 -20.82
CA THR A 260 -19.16 -14.28 -21.42
C THR A 260 -19.22 -14.33 -22.95
N THR A 261 -18.88 -13.23 -23.60
CA THR A 261 -18.80 -13.13 -25.06
C THR A 261 -17.45 -12.62 -25.50
N THR A 262 -16.88 -13.20 -26.55
CA THR A 262 -15.68 -12.65 -27.21
C THR A 262 -16.09 -11.69 -28.31
N GLU A 263 -15.54 -10.49 -28.29
CA GLU A 263 -15.79 -9.42 -29.26
C GLU A 263 -14.47 -8.81 -29.74
N THR A 264 -14.52 -7.98 -30.78
CA THR A 264 -13.39 -7.12 -31.16
C THR A 264 -13.68 -5.69 -30.73
N ILE A 265 -12.87 -5.15 -29.83
CA ILE A 265 -12.99 -3.79 -29.30
C ILE A 265 -11.66 -3.08 -29.48
N GLY A 266 -11.65 -1.91 -30.12
CA GLY A 266 -10.41 -1.15 -30.33
C GLY A 266 -9.31 -1.94 -31.06
N ASN A 267 -9.70 -2.79 -32.03
CA ASN A 267 -8.83 -3.72 -32.77
C ASN A 267 -8.17 -4.83 -31.93
N ARG A 268 -8.69 -5.12 -30.74
CA ARG A 268 -8.22 -6.24 -29.92
C ARG A 268 -9.33 -7.22 -29.65
N SER A 269 -8.97 -8.50 -29.53
CA SER A 269 -9.88 -9.51 -29.01
C SER A 269 -10.13 -9.22 -27.53
N SER A 270 -11.40 -9.14 -27.17
CA SER A 270 -11.82 -8.79 -25.82
C SER A 270 -12.86 -9.76 -25.30
N THR A 271 -12.75 -10.07 -24.02
CA THR A 271 -13.69 -10.91 -23.28
C THR A 271 -14.64 -9.98 -22.52
N VAL A 272 -15.94 -10.05 -22.80
CA VAL A 272 -16.96 -9.22 -22.15
C VAL A 272 -17.79 -10.08 -21.21
N THR A 273 -17.84 -9.71 -19.93
CA THR A 273 -18.46 -10.52 -18.88
C THR A 273 -19.52 -9.73 -18.10
N PRO A 274 -20.82 -9.97 -18.37
CA PRO A 274 -21.92 -9.40 -17.57
C PRO A 274 -22.11 -10.19 -16.26
N THR A 275 -21.49 -9.72 -15.18
CA THR A 275 -21.56 -10.38 -13.87
C THR A 275 -22.94 -10.20 -13.21
N SER A 276 -23.54 -9.01 -13.32
CA SER A 276 -24.86 -8.70 -12.80
C SER A 276 -25.55 -7.58 -13.62
N PRO A 277 -26.84 -7.27 -13.38
CA PRO A 277 -27.50 -6.13 -14.04
C PRO A 277 -26.82 -4.77 -13.79
N ALA A 278 -26.01 -4.66 -12.73
CA ALA A 278 -25.30 -3.43 -12.37
C ALA A 278 -23.79 -3.52 -12.59
N PHE A 279 -23.25 -4.68 -13.00
CA PHE A 279 -21.80 -4.90 -13.08
C PHE A 279 -21.41 -5.58 -14.40
N CYS A 280 -20.44 -5.01 -15.09
CA CYS A 280 -19.84 -5.59 -16.27
C CYS A 280 -18.35 -5.28 -16.34
N LEU A 281 -17.56 -6.22 -16.85
CA LEU A 281 -16.13 -6.07 -17.11
C LEU A 281 -15.78 -6.46 -18.54
N VAL A 282 -14.67 -5.91 -19.03
CA VAL A 282 -14.09 -6.20 -20.35
C VAL A 282 -12.59 -6.33 -20.21
N ASP A 283 -12.09 -7.50 -20.58
CA ASP A 283 -10.66 -7.83 -20.59
C ASP A 283 -10.09 -7.84 -22.00
N THR A 284 -8.81 -7.54 -22.12
CA THR A 284 -8.00 -7.94 -23.28
C THR A 284 -6.63 -8.42 -22.84
N VAL A 285 -6.20 -9.54 -23.42
CA VAL A 285 -4.86 -10.07 -23.21
C VAL A 285 -3.88 -9.29 -24.08
N ILE A 286 -2.84 -8.76 -23.47
CA ILE A 286 -1.79 -7.99 -24.17
C ILE A 286 -0.67 -8.90 -24.63
N GLY A 287 -0.31 -9.91 -23.85
CA GLY A 287 0.78 -10.84 -24.17
C GLY A 287 1.46 -11.38 -22.92
N PRO A 288 2.67 -11.93 -23.05
CA PRO A 288 3.44 -12.43 -21.91
C PRO A 288 3.70 -11.32 -20.89
N ALA A 289 3.55 -11.62 -19.59
CA ALA A 289 3.84 -10.67 -18.53
C ALA A 289 5.30 -10.82 -18.02
N PRO A 290 5.91 -9.74 -17.49
CA PRO A 290 7.19 -9.84 -16.79
C PRO A 290 7.06 -10.76 -15.56
N GLY A 291 7.99 -11.69 -15.40
CA GLY A 291 7.98 -12.61 -14.26
C GLY A 291 6.83 -13.63 -14.24
N ALA A 292 6.00 -13.68 -15.30
CA ALA A 292 4.89 -14.62 -15.41
C ALA A 292 5.36 -16.07 -15.31
N LYS A 293 4.63 -16.86 -14.52
CA LYS A 293 4.75 -18.32 -14.41
C LYS A 293 3.45 -18.97 -14.88
N ASP A 294 3.48 -20.28 -15.15
CA ASP A 294 2.27 -21.11 -15.32
C ASP A 294 1.20 -20.58 -16.30
N GLY A 295 1.65 -19.95 -17.39
CA GLY A 295 0.76 -19.42 -18.44
C GLY A 295 0.11 -18.08 -18.14
N GLN A 296 0.58 -17.36 -17.11
CA GLN A 296 0.15 -16.00 -16.82
C GLN A 296 0.47 -15.02 -17.96
N VAL A 297 -0.40 -14.05 -18.13
CA VAL A 297 -0.37 -13.03 -19.17
C VAL A 297 -0.62 -11.65 -18.57
N ALA A 298 -0.16 -10.61 -19.26
CA ALA A 298 -0.50 -9.25 -18.94
C ALA A 298 -1.90 -8.96 -19.49
N VAL A 299 -2.81 -8.52 -18.62
CA VAL A 299 -4.21 -8.22 -18.97
C VAL A 299 -4.49 -6.75 -18.68
N ALA A 300 -5.27 -6.13 -19.57
CA ALA A 300 -5.94 -4.88 -19.28
C ALA A 300 -7.43 -5.14 -19.12
N GLU A 301 -8.00 -4.72 -17.99
CA GLU A 301 -9.42 -4.83 -17.73
C GLU A 301 -10.02 -3.46 -17.47
N THR A 302 -11.20 -3.25 -18.02
CA THR A 302 -12.09 -2.19 -17.59
C THR A 302 -13.32 -2.80 -16.93
N TYR A 303 -13.87 -2.15 -15.91
CA TYR A 303 -15.17 -2.53 -15.37
C TYR A 303 -15.98 -1.32 -14.93
N VAL A 304 -17.28 -1.55 -14.81
CA VAL A 304 -18.24 -0.58 -14.27
C VAL A 304 -19.18 -1.28 -13.32
N ASN A 305 -19.37 -0.65 -12.15
CA ASN A 305 -20.38 -0.99 -11.17
C ASN A 305 -21.33 0.21 -10.99
N LEU A 306 -22.57 0.05 -11.42
CA LEU A 306 -23.66 1.03 -11.31
C LEU A 306 -24.62 0.68 -10.16
N SER A 307 -24.15 0.01 -9.10
CA SER A 307 -24.97 -0.29 -7.94
C SER A 307 -25.71 0.97 -7.47
N ASN A 308 -26.99 0.83 -7.17
CA ASN A 308 -27.89 1.90 -6.72
C ASN A 308 -28.22 3.00 -7.76
N VAL A 309 -27.69 2.92 -8.99
CA VAL A 309 -28.05 3.84 -10.08
C VAL A 309 -28.46 3.02 -11.30
N GLY A 310 -29.73 2.61 -11.32
CA GLY A 310 -30.31 1.87 -12.45
C GLY A 310 -30.45 2.71 -13.72
N GLY A 311 -30.89 2.08 -14.81
CA GLY A 311 -31.32 2.77 -16.03
C GLY A 311 -30.25 2.93 -17.12
N LYS A 312 -29.05 2.38 -16.93
CA LYS A 312 -28.02 2.26 -17.98
C LYS A 312 -27.48 0.84 -18.05
N ASP A 313 -27.06 0.43 -19.24
CA ASP A 313 -26.38 -0.85 -19.45
C ASP A 313 -24.88 -0.72 -19.07
N PRO A 314 -24.41 -1.38 -17.98
CA PRO A 314 -23.01 -1.31 -17.60
C PRO A 314 -22.09 -1.88 -18.68
N CYS A 315 -22.55 -2.87 -19.47
CA CYS A 315 -21.76 -3.46 -20.54
C CYS A 315 -21.58 -2.51 -21.74
N ALA A 316 -22.55 -1.64 -22.04
CA ALA A 316 -22.37 -0.61 -23.05
C ALA A 316 -21.31 0.43 -22.64
N ILE A 317 -21.32 0.83 -21.37
CA ILE A 317 -20.36 1.82 -20.82
C ILE A 317 -18.94 1.26 -20.86
N VAL A 318 -18.73 0.05 -20.33
CA VAL A 318 -17.39 -0.55 -20.27
C VAL A 318 -16.83 -0.84 -21.67
N ARG A 319 -17.68 -1.21 -22.65
CA ARG A 319 -17.25 -1.32 -24.06
C ARG A 319 -16.77 0.01 -24.61
N ALA A 320 -17.44 1.12 -24.31
CA ALA A 320 -17.00 2.46 -24.74
C ALA A 320 -15.67 2.85 -24.09
N MET A 321 -15.48 2.52 -22.81
CA MET A 321 -14.20 2.71 -22.10
C MET A 321 -13.07 1.89 -22.74
N ALA A 322 -13.30 0.61 -22.99
CA ALA A 322 -12.34 -0.27 -23.65
C ALA A 322 -12.02 0.20 -25.08
N ALA A 323 -13.02 0.63 -25.85
CA ALA A 323 -12.83 1.16 -27.21
C ALA A 323 -11.94 2.42 -27.23
N GLN A 324 -11.96 3.21 -26.16
CA GLN A 324 -11.08 4.38 -25.98
C GLN A 324 -9.65 3.97 -25.58
N ALA A 325 -9.51 3.02 -24.66
CA ALA A 325 -8.21 2.65 -24.11
C ALA A 325 -7.41 1.69 -25.01
N TRP A 326 -8.06 0.68 -25.60
CA TRP A 326 -7.39 -0.46 -26.25
C TRP A 326 -6.48 -0.08 -27.42
N PRO A 327 -6.85 0.90 -28.28
CA PRO A 327 -5.98 1.34 -29.38
C PRO A 327 -4.67 1.99 -28.93
N GLN A 328 -4.60 2.44 -27.67
CA GLN A 328 -3.43 3.10 -27.08
C GLN A 328 -2.55 2.13 -26.29
N LEU A 329 -3.01 0.89 -26.06
CA LEU A 329 -2.23 -0.13 -25.38
C LEU A 329 -1.08 -0.61 -26.29
N PRO A 330 0.07 -1.03 -25.72
CA PRO A 330 1.19 -1.50 -26.52
C PRO A 330 0.83 -2.69 -27.39
N SER A 331 1.38 -2.74 -28.60
CA SER A 331 1.24 -3.90 -29.48
C SER A 331 1.87 -5.13 -28.83
N SER A 332 1.16 -6.25 -28.91
CA SER A 332 1.67 -7.59 -28.59
C SER A 332 2.84 -7.98 -29.50
#